data_AF-A0A9D4YHW1-F1
#
_entry.id   AF-A0A9D4YHW1-F1
#
_cell.length_a   1.000
_cell.length_b   1.000
_cell.length_c   1.000
_cell.angle_alpha   90.00
_cell.angle_beta   90.00
_cell.angle_gamma   90.00
#
_symmetry.space_group_name_H-M   'P 1'
#
loop_
_entity.id
_entity.type
_entity.pdbx_description
1 polymer ?
#
loop_
_entity_poly.entity_id
_entity_poly.type
_entity_poly.pdbx_seq_one_letter_code
_entity_poly.pdbx_strand_id
1 'polypeptide(L)'
;KEPPSVAIVDCKGLDQHRQKHLLNHIQTKANELSPGLMLVALCEEAVEKLSDMNHPDGDCPLCLFPLVTEEHQSETLPFMKLMSCFHCFHSECIIRWWNWLESSKQTGSSKSD
;
A
#
# COMPACT_ATOMS: atom_id res chain seq x y z
N LYS A 1 19.55 -0.86 -29.77
CA LYS A 1 19.29 -2.04 -28.92
C LYS A 1 17.95 -1.82 -28.26
N GLU A 2 17.10 -2.83 -28.20
CA GLU A 2 15.80 -2.71 -27.52
C GLU A 2 16.00 -2.59 -26.00
N PRO A 3 15.13 -1.84 -25.30
CA PRO A 3 15.17 -1.76 -23.84
C PRO A 3 14.91 -3.15 -23.21
N PRO A 4 15.35 -3.38 -21.97
CA PRO A 4 15.08 -4.62 -21.27
C PRO A 4 13.57 -4.83 -21.07
N SER A 5 13.16 -6.10 -21.07
CA SER A 5 11.84 -6.48 -20.57
C SER A 5 11.83 -6.40 -19.05
N VAL A 6 10.78 -5.80 -18.49
CA VAL A 6 10.57 -5.67 -17.05
C VAL A 6 9.32 -6.45 -16.67
N ALA A 7 9.38 -7.16 -15.55
CA ALA A 7 8.24 -7.87 -14.99
C ALA A 7 8.23 -7.71 -13.46
N ILE A 8 7.02 -7.65 -12.90
CA ILE A 8 6.81 -7.62 -11.45
C ILE A 8 6.53 -9.06 -10.99
N VAL A 9 7.25 -9.52 -9.98
CA VAL A 9 7.08 -10.84 -9.35
C VAL A 9 6.89 -10.69 -7.84
N ASP A 10 6.19 -11.63 -7.21
CA ASP A 10 5.96 -11.69 -5.75
C ASP A 10 5.50 -10.36 -5.11
N CYS A 11 4.67 -9.62 -5.85
CA CYS A 11 4.22 -8.29 -5.44
C CYS A 11 3.32 -8.36 -4.20
N LYS A 12 3.56 -7.47 -3.23
CA LYS A 12 2.76 -7.35 -2.01
C LYS A 12 2.22 -5.94 -1.86
N GLY A 13 0.96 -5.82 -1.43
CA GLY A 13 0.35 -4.51 -1.11
C GLY A 13 0.11 -3.58 -2.29
N LEU A 14 0.26 -4.04 -3.53
CA LEU A 14 -0.17 -3.34 -4.73
C LEU A 14 -1.27 -4.15 -5.42
N ASP A 15 -2.42 -3.52 -5.66
CA ASP A 15 -3.45 -4.04 -6.54
C ASP A 15 -3.00 -4.02 -8.02
N GLN A 16 -3.83 -4.60 -8.90
CA GLN A 16 -3.54 -4.70 -10.33
C GLN A 16 -3.35 -3.34 -11.02
N HIS A 17 -4.09 -2.31 -10.59
CA HIS A 17 -3.99 -0.96 -11.17
C HIS A 17 -2.63 -0.35 -10.82
N ARG A 18 -2.23 -0.43 -9.54
CA ARG A 18 -0.95 0.08 -9.05
C ARG A 18 0.23 -0.70 -9.63
N GLN A 19 0.12 -2.01 -9.81
CA GLN A 19 1.13 -2.81 -10.52
C GLN A 19 1.31 -2.35 -11.97
N LYS A 20 0.21 -2.15 -12.71
CA LYS A 20 0.26 -1.66 -14.09
C LYS A 20 0.88 -0.27 -14.19
N HIS A 21 0.54 0.62 -13.26
CA HIS A 21 1.10 1.96 -13.19
C HIS A 21 2.61 1.94 -12.97
N LEU A 22 3.09 1.14 -12.01
CA LEU A 22 4.53 0.96 -11.76
C LEU A 22 5.23 0.40 -13.01
N LEU A 23 4.68 -0.65 -13.62
CA LEU A 23 5.29 -1.29 -14.79
C LEU A 23 5.41 -0.32 -15.98
N ASN A 24 4.35 0.44 -16.26
CA ASN A 24 4.36 1.46 -17.32
C ASN A 24 5.39 2.55 -17.06
N HIS A 25 5.53 2.99 -15.80
CA HIS A 25 6.50 3.98 -15.39
C HIS A 25 7.94 3.51 -15.65
N ILE A 26 8.28 2.31 -15.18
CA ILE A 26 9.62 1.73 -15.38
C ILE A 26 9.90 1.45 -16.85
N GLN A 27 8.91 0.98 -17.61
CA GLN A 27 9.08 0.77 -19.05
C GLN A 27 9.32 2.09 -19.80
N THR A 28 8.65 3.17 -19.39
CA THR A 28 8.88 4.51 -19.95
C THR A 28 10.31 4.96 -19.67
N LYS A 29 10.78 4.79 -18.43
CA LYS A 29 12.15 5.11 -18.03
C LYS A 29 13.21 4.29 -18.77
N ALA A 30 12.94 3.01 -19.01
CA ALA A 30 13.83 2.16 -19.81
C ALA A 30 13.95 2.64 -21.27
N ASN A 31 12.86 3.17 -21.85
CA ASN A 31 12.89 3.78 -23.18
C ASN A 31 13.70 5.09 -23.18
N GLU A 32 13.51 5.96 -22.18
CA GLU A 32 14.25 7.23 -22.02
C GLU A 32 15.76 7.03 -21.91
N LEU A 33 16.18 5.97 -21.21
CA LEU A 33 17.60 5.69 -20.96
C LEU A 33 18.28 4.91 -22.10
N SER A 34 17.56 4.48 -23.13
CA SER A 34 18.12 3.70 -24.23
C SER A 34 19.01 4.55 -25.16
N PRO A 35 20.18 4.07 -25.63
CA PRO A 35 20.75 2.72 -25.46
C PRO A 35 21.77 2.56 -24.29
N GLY A 36 21.65 3.35 -23.22
CA GLY A 36 22.58 3.36 -22.08
C GLY A 36 22.50 2.13 -21.16
N LEU A 37 23.47 2.04 -20.23
CA LEU A 37 23.41 1.12 -19.10
C LEU A 37 22.41 1.66 -18.08
N MET A 38 21.38 0.88 -17.76
CA MET A 38 20.22 1.39 -17.02
C MET A 38 19.79 0.52 -15.83
N LEU A 39 20.45 -0.61 -15.54
CA LEU A 39 20.01 -1.52 -14.48
C LEU A 39 19.87 -0.83 -13.12
N VAL A 40 20.91 -0.10 -12.69
CA VAL A 40 20.89 0.61 -11.40
C VAL A 40 19.85 1.73 -11.40
N ALA A 41 19.82 2.54 -12.46
CA ALA A 41 18.87 3.63 -12.59
C ALA A 41 17.40 3.15 -12.55
N LEU A 42 17.08 2.03 -13.20
CA LEU A 42 15.73 1.46 -13.15
C LEU A 42 15.38 0.90 -11.76
N CYS A 43 16.35 0.33 -11.04
CA CYS A 43 16.14 -0.12 -9.66
C CYS A 43 15.90 1.06 -8.71
N GLU A 44 16.67 2.15 -8.84
CA GLU A 44 16.51 3.36 -8.04
C GLU A 44 15.15 4.00 -8.30
N GLU A 45 14.76 4.14 -9.57
CA GLU A 45 13.46 4.65 -9.97
C GLU A 45 12.30 3.77 -9.44
N ALA A 46 12.47 2.45 -9.44
CA ALA A 46 11.47 1.55 -8.85
C ALA A 46 11.35 1.75 -7.34
N VAL A 47 12.46 1.95 -6.62
CA VAL A 47 12.44 2.22 -5.17
C VAL A 47 11.76 3.54 -4.87
N GLU A 48 12.10 4.60 -5.60
CA GLU A 48 11.47 5.92 -5.45
C GLU A 48 9.97 5.82 -5.69
N LYS A 49 9.58 5.23 -6.83
CA LYS A 49 8.16 5.10 -7.19
C LYS A 49 7.36 4.25 -6.19
N LEU A 50 7.95 3.15 -5.70
CA LEU A 50 7.33 2.31 -4.67
C LEU A 50 7.22 3.03 -3.33
N SER A 51 8.19 3.88 -2.98
CA SER A 51 8.18 4.66 -1.74
C SER A 51 7.04 5.66 -1.74
N ASP A 52 6.84 6.38 -2.85
CA ASP A 52 5.70 7.28 -3.05
C ASP A 52 4.38 6.52 -2.96
N MET A 53 4.32 5.37 -3.63
CA MET A 53 3.14 4.51 -3.62
C MET A 53 2.91 3.83 -2.27
N ASN A 54 3.84 3.89 -1.30
CA ASN A 54 3.66 3.22 -0.02
C ASN A 54 2.64 3.93 0.90
N HIS A 55 2.25 5.14 0.54
CA HIS A 55 1.14 5.86 1.15
C HIS A 55 -0.18 5.07 0.98
N PRO A 56 -1.05 5.02 2.00
CA PRO A 56 -2.37 4.41 1.88
C PRO A 56 -3.16 5.08 0.76
N ASP A 57 -3.87 4.26 -0.01
CA ASP A 57 -4.76 4.70 -1.07
C ASP A 57 -6.11 3.98 -0.89
N GLY A 58 -7.17 4.59 -1.41
CA GLY A 58 -8.54 4.11 -1.33
C GLY A 58 -9.19 4.25 0.05
N ASP A 59 -10.26 3.49 0.23
CA ASP A 59 -11.14 3.60 1.40
C ASP A 59 -10.73 2.64 2.51
N CYS A 60 -10.93 3.07 3.76
CA CYS A 60 -10.74 2.21 4.92
C CYS A 60 -11.76 1.06 4.87
N PRO A 61 -11.33 -0.22 4.95
CA PRO A 61 -12.26 -1.36 4.84
C PRO A 61 -13.31 -1.46 5.96
N LEU A 62 -13.14 -0.72 7.06
CA LEU A 62 -14.07 -0.75 8.20
C LEU A 62 -15.18 0.30 8.10
N CYS A 63 -14.84 1.52 7.69
CA CYS A 63 -15.79 2.63 7.64
C CYS A 63 -16.18 3.05 6.22
N LEU A 64 -15.47 2.55 5.20
CA LEU A 64 -15.67 2.87 3.78
C LEU A 64 -15.47 4.35 3.42
N PHE A 65 -14.74 5.09 4.25
CA PHE A 65 -14.30 6.46 3.95
C PHE A 65 -12.83 6.48 3.52
N PRO A 66 -12.40 7.48 2.73
CA PRO A 66 -11.03 7.59 2.26
C PRO A 66 -10.01 7.53 3.39
N LEU A 67 -8.97 6.73 3.23
CA LEU A 67 -7.85 6.64 4.18
C LEU A 67 -7.09 7.97 4.31
N VAL A 68 -7.14 8.77 3.25
CA VAL A 68 -6.46 10.05 3.09
C VAL A 68 -7.46 11.01 2.44
N THR A 69 -7.64 12.19 3.02
CA THR A 69 -8.48 13.25 2.43
C THR A 69 -7.60 14.29 1.76
N GLU A 70 -8.08 14.88 0.66
CA GLU A 70 -7.33 15.89 -0.12
C GLU A 70 -6.93 17.10 0.72
N GLU A 71 -7.73 17.43 1.75
CA GLU A 71 -7.52 18.56 2.66
C GLU A 71 -6.34 18.35 3.63
N HIS A 72 -5.90 17.11 3.83
CA HIS A 72 -4.91 16.73 4.85
C HIS A 72 -3.66 16.09 4.23
N GLN A 73 -3.35 16.32 2.95
CA GLN A 73 -2.14 15.76 2.33
C GLN A 73 -0.84 16.12 3.06
N SER A 74 -0.83 17.23 3.82
CA SER A 74 0.29 17.64 4.69
C SER A 74 0.17 17.19 6.15
N GLU A 75 -1.02 16.80 6.60
CA GLU A 75 -1.26 16.34 7.97
C GLU A 75 -1.35 14.82 7.96
N THR A 76 -0.32 14.16 8.50
CA THR A 76 -0.28 12.69 8.60
C THR A 76 -1.41 12.21 9.52
N LEU A 77 -2.59 11.94 8.97
CA LEU A 77 -3.63 11.24 9.71
C LEU A 77 -3.12 9.84 10.02
N PRO A 78 -3.19 9.40 11.29
CA PRO A 78 -2.65 8.12 11.67
C PRO A 78 -3.49 7.01 11.01
N PHE A 79 -2.86 6.25 10.12
CA PHE A 79 -3.37 5.00 9.61
C PHE A 79 -2.50 3.85 10.14
N MET A 80 -3.08 2.65 10.16
CA MET A 80 -2.37 1.44 10.52
C MET A 80 -2.33 0.51 9.31
N LYS A 81 -1.12 0.04 8.97
CA LYS A 81 -0.89 -0.94 7.92
C LYS A 81 -0.61 -2.30 8.53
N LEU A 82 -1.39 -3.31 8.17
CA LEU A 82 -1.16 -4.68 8.65
C LEU A 82 0.03 -5.29 7.91
N MET A 83 1.03 -5.80 8.63
CA MET A 83 2.26 -6.31 8.03
C MET A 83 2.07 -7.58 7.18
N SER A 84 1.02 -8.35 7.43
CA SER A 84 0.76 -9.62 6.73
C SER A 84 0.05 -9.44 5.38
N CYS A 85 -0.86 -8.47 5.29
CA CYS A 85 -1.72 -8.28 4.11
C CYS A 85 -1.61 -6.88 3.49
N PHE A 86 -0.85 -5.97 4.09
CA PHE A 86 -0.58 -4.61 3.60
C PHE A 86 -1.81 -3.71 3.43
N HIS A 87 -2.98 -4.15 3.89
CA HIS A 87 -4.17 -3.32 3.97
C HIS A 87 -3.99 -2.23 5.02
N CYS A 88 -4.53 -1.06 4.71
CA CYS A 88 -4.50 0.12 5.56
C CYS A 88 -5.88 0.39 6.15
N PHE A 89 -5.90 0.88 7.39
CA PHE A 89 -7.10 1.27 8.12
C PHE A 89 -6.85 2.63 8.77
N HIS A 90 -7.89 3.45 8.97
CA HIS A 90 -7.75 4.54 9.94
C HIS A 90 -7.39 3.94 11.30
N SER A 91 -6.43 4.53 12.00
CA SER A 91 -6.02 4.03 13.32
C SER A 91 -7.20 3.92 14.28
N GLU A 92 -8.10 4.90 14.25
CA GLU A 92 -9.32 4.88 15.07
C GLU A 92 -10.24 3.69 14.74
N CYS A 93 -10.43 3.39 13.45
CA CYS A 93 -11.30 2.30 13.02
C CYS A 93 -10.77 0.95 13.51
N ILE A 94 -9.46 0.69 13.33
CA ILE A 94 -8.87 -0.59 13.75
C ILE A 94 -8.81 -0.72 15.28
N ILE A 95 -8.54 0.37 16.01
CA ILE A 95 -8.54 0.37 17.48
C ILE A 95 -9.94 0.07 18.03
N ARG A 96 -10.98 0.72 17.49
CA ARG A 96 -12.38 0.43 17.88
C ARG A 96 -12.76 -1.02 17.67
N TRP A 97 -12.41 -1.56 16.51
CA TRP A 97 -12.65 -2.97 16.19
C TRP A 97 -11.92 -3.90 17.16
N TRP A 98 -10.66 -3.60 17.49
CA TRP A 98 -9.88 -4.38 18.45
C TRP A 98 -10.49 -4.36 19.86
N ASN A 99 -10.86 -3.19 20.35
CA ASN A 99 -11.49 -3.04 21.68
C ASN A 99 -12.82 -3.81 21.77
N TRP A 100 -13.60 -3.81 20.69
CA TRP A 100 -14.83 -4.60 20.61
C TRP A 100 -14.56 -6.12 20.68
N LEU A 101 -13.53 -6.60 19.98
CA LEU A 101 -13.11 -8.01 20.04
C LEU A 101 -12.70 -8.43 21.45
N GLU A 102 -11.93 -7.60 22.15
CA GLU A 102 -11.47 -7.89 23.50
C GLU A 102 -12.65 -7.95 24.50
N SER A 103 -13.56 -6.98 24.40
CA SER A 103 -14.77 -6.94 25.23
C SER A 103 -15.68 -8.16 24.98
N SER A 104 -15.77 -8.62 23.74
CA SER A 104 -16.56 -9.80 23.36
C SER A 104 -16.00 -11.10 23.92
N LYS A 105 -14.69 -11.21 24.11
CA LYS A 105 -14.06 -12.39 24.73
C LYS A 105 -14.35 -12.47 26.23
N GLN A 106 -14.40 -11.33 26.91
CA GLN A 106 -14.68 -11.26 28.35
C GLN A 106 -16.13 -11.65 28.67
N THR A 107 -17.07 -11.30 27.80
CA THR A 107 -18.50 -11.63 27.99
C THR A 107 -18.86 -13.09 27.66
N GLY A 108 -18.03 -13.79 26.88
CA GLY A 108 -18.20 -15.22 26.57
C GLY A 108 -17.76 -16.17 27.67
N SER A 109 -16.88 -15.74 28.58
CA SER A 109 -16.38 -16.55 29.69
C SER A 109 -17.31 -16.60 30.91
N SER A 110 -18.33 -15.74 30.95
CA SER A 110 -19.26 -15.60 32.09
C SER A 110 -20.61 -16.29 31.89
N LYS A 111 -20.73 -17.19 30.90
CA LYS A 111 -21.95 -17.98 30.62
C LYS A 111 -21.70 -19.49 30.71
N SER A 112 -21.07 -19.92 31.79
CA SER A 112 -20.98 -21.34 32.17
C SER A 112 -21.34 -21.45 33.65
N ASP A 113 -22.64 -21.45 33.95
CA ASP A 113 -23.25 -21.91 35.21
C ASP A 113 -24.61 -22.55 34.87
#